data_AF-A0A1B8QNM2-F1
#
_entry.id   AF-A0A1B8QNM2-F1
#
_cell.length_a   1.000
_cell.length_b   1.000
_cell.length_c   1.000
_cell.angle_alpha   90.00
_cell.angle_beta   90.00
_cell.angle_gamma   90.00
#
_symmetry.space_group_name_H-M   'P 1'
#
loop_
_entity.id
_entity.type
_entity.pdbx_description
1 polymer ?
#
loop_
_entity_poly.entity_id
_entity_poly.type
_entity_poly.pdbx_seq_one_letter_code
_entity_poly.pdbx_strand_id
1 'polypeptide(L)'
;MKKENVSFPDKWKGWRLKNNEIDYNVDDNNYLLSRRNYLLDKVDDSSYKLKNSIDSYSNRQVLAWGCGSGKTTNLKVLCANTDKSTLIIVKTNEEIKRLVFDVKALNPKQSICGIYKGSDTLKELECNIYALSKYRIVVTNNWRALYESSNIFINYDDPIKKEITKRELVIFDEFQTPYTDIVVKHEKLLVELYKRELIYGKEIRLNKETIKNIINFDKNIFNELFNDLPDIKNEKLYHERVSWLFNKLIVSLGDLSNTDISSDIIIHQDINDFIYEDTKLIILDATAEFLFEGSNNWNIERYNQSKVVINNNIYYDTLLSTRRTRKSNEKHKKDIVEDIRKLEKYISMNNGNKHLVITWNNTFHIENLPNFIKENISKDLRDKYEVIHYNSGKCRATNEYIKYDSIIFFGEWFNNSFHAERLSEVLNTKIESKDLVKSEIVQAIFRTQARIGKSVSIAFFYNYNEKLLDGYDSFEESINSILNIEDNDFKRMVKMRRILNIMENELNKNTLKKVKNFIRKMNILDLKNEIMEIKTSLKELNDIVDHKFKSRRDVIPLQNALMEYLNINLTL
;
A
#
# COMPACT_ATOMS: atom_id res chain seq x y z
N MET A 1 6.95 -42.77 -14.07
CA MET A 1 8.19 -42.66 -13.28
C MET A 1 7.84 -42.94 -11.82
N LYS A 2 8.58 -43.84 -11.17
CA LYS A 2 8.28 -44.32 -9.81
C LYS A 2 8.38 -43.18 -8.78
N LYS A 3 7.50 -43.22 -7.77
CA LYS A 3 7.53 -42.36 -6.59
C LYS A 3 8.82 -42.63 -5.79
N GLU A 4 9.83 -41.79 -5.95
CA GLU A 4 10.84 -41.64 -4.91
C GLU A 4 10.35 -40.58 -3.93
N ASN A 5 10.20 -40.97 -2.66
CA ASN A 5 9.91 -40.08 -1.55
C ASN A 5 11.12 -39.16 -1.34
N VAL A 6 11.17 -38.04 -2.07
CA VAL A 6 12.10 -36.95 -1.78
C VAL A 6 11.54 -36.17 -0.60
N SER A 7 12.01 -36.49 0.60
CA SER A 7 11.72 -35.72 1.81
C SER A 7 12.26 -34.30 1.67
N PHE A 8 11.39 -33.30 1.87
CA PHE A 8 11.76 -31.89 1.97
C PHE A 8 12.52 -31.63 3.28
N PRO A 9 13.77 -31.14 3.26
CA PRO A 9 14.40 -30.63 4.47
C PRO A 9 14.20 -29.11 4.53
N ASP A 10 13.59 -28.62 5.60
CA ASP A 10 13.41 -27.20 5.96
C ASP A 10 14.73 -26.41 6.14
N LYS A 11 15.87 -26.95 5.73
CA LYS A 11 17.21 -26.35 5.89
C LYS A 11 17.90 -26.22 4.54
N TRP A 12 17.39 -25.33 3.68
CA TRP A 12 18.13 -24.85 2.51
C TRP A 12 19.18 -23.82 2.94
N LYS A 13 20.26 -24.28 3.58
CA LYS A 13 21.56 -23.60 3.54
C LYS A 13 22.37 -24.30 2.45
N GLY A 14 22.65 -23.60 1.34
CA GLY A 14 23.83 -23.92 0.52
C GLY A 14 23.63 -24.18 -0.96
N TRP A 15 22.55 -24.83 -1.43
CA TRP A 15 22.61 -25.40 -2.78
C TRP A 15 22.12 -24.53 -3.95
N ARG A 16 21.21 -23.56 -3.75
CA ARG A 16 20.72 -22.63 -4.82
C ARG A 16 20.27 -21.26 -4.33
N LEU A 17 20.91 -20.73 -3.28
CA LEU A 17 20.77 -19.32 -2.92
C LEU A 17 21.83 -18.52 -3.69
N LYS A 18 21.43 -17.71 -4.66
CA LYS A 18 22.30 -16.66 -5.19
C LYS A 18 22.00 -15.40 -4.41
N ASN A 19 22.97 -14.90 -3.64
CA ASN A 19 22.79 -13.73 -2.78
C ASN A 19 21.62 -13.86 -1.76
N ASN A 20 21.43 -15.04 -1.13
CA ASN A 20 20.30 -15.33 -0.24
C ASN A 20 18.91 -15.33 -0.89
N GLU A 21 18.81 -15.38 -2.22
CA GLU A 21 17.55 -15.56 -2.95
C GLU A 21 17.53 -16.87 -3.74
N ILE A 22 16.35 -17.50 -3.84
CA ILE A 22 16.15 -18.73 -4.62
C ILE A 22 16.41 -18.43 -6.10
N ASP A 23 17.28 -19.22 -6.73
CA ASP A 23 17.50 -19.15 -8.18
C ASP A 23 16.33 -19.82 -8.94
N TYR A 24 15.47 -19.00 -9.57
CA TYR A 24 14.30 -19.44 -10.33
C TYR A 24 14.58 -19.67 -11.83
N ASN A 25 15.83 -19.50 -12.31
CA ASN A 25 16.15 -19.46 -13.74
C ASN A 25 16.51 -20.83 -14.37
N VAL A 26 16.03 -21.96 -13.81
CA VAL A 26 16.44 -23.29 -14.31
C VAL A 26 15.24 -24.21 -14.59
N ASP A 27 15.16 -24.69 -15.84
CA ASP A 27 14.29 -25.80 -16.30
C ASP A 27 14.79 -27.15 -15.77
N ASP A 28 14.99 -27.26 -14.46
CA ASP A 28 15.34 -28.52 -13.82
C ASP A 28 14.07 -29.33 -13.60
N ASN A 29 13.83 -30.32 -14.46
CA ASN A 29 12.63 -31.17 -14.42
C ASN A 29 12.41 -31.82 -13.04
N ASN A 30 13.47 -32.16 -12.30
CA ASN A 30 13.33 -32.72 -10.96
C ASN A 30 12.86 -31.66 -9.95
N TYR A 31 13.33 -30.42 -10.10
CA TYR A 31 12.92 -29.30 -9.27
C TYR A 31 11.48 -28.88 -9.55
N LEU A 32 11.07 -28.80 -10.81
CA LEU A 32 9.68 -28.54 -11.21
C LEU A 32 8.74 -29.62 -10.66
N LEU A 33 9.15 -30.89 -10.72
CA LEU A 33 8.35 -32.01 -10.19
C LEU A 33 8.22 -31.96 -8.66
N SER A 34 9.30 -31.66 -7.95
CA SER A 34 9.28 -31.45 -6.50
C SER A 34 8.39 -30.26 -6.11
N ARG A 35 8.53 -29.14 -6.82
CA ARG A 35 7.68 -27.96 -6.62
C ARG A 35 6.21 -28.26 -6.88
N ARG A 36 5.91 -29.01 -7.95
CA ARG A 36 4.55 -29.44 -8.27
C ARG A 36 3.94 -30.23 -7.14
N ASN A 37 4.64 -31.22 -6.59
CA ASN A 37 4.13 -32.02 -5.47
C ASN A 37 3.82 -31.14 -4.25
N TYR A 38 4.75 -30.24 -3.88
CA TYR A 38 4.53 -29.28 -2.79
C TYR A 38 3.30 -28.38 -3.02
N LEU A 39 3.08 -27.92 -4.26
CA LEU A 39 1.93 -27.10 -4.60
C LEU A 39 0.63 -27.92 -4.54
N LEU A 40 0.63 -29.14 -5.06
CA LEU A 40 -0.54 -30.04 -5.05
C LEU A 40 -0.96 -30.40 -3.62
N ASP A 41 -0.02 -30.59 -2.69
CA ASP A 41 -0.33 -30.81 -1.27
C ASP A 41 -1.05 -29.61 -0.62
N LYS A 42 -1.01 -28.43 -1.26
CA LYS A 42 -1.63 -27.18 -0.79
C LYS A 42 -2.83 -26.75 -1.63
N VAL A 43 -3.14 -27.48 -2.69
CA VAL A 43 -4.27 -27.19 -3.57
C VAL A 43 -5.42 -28.09 -3.14
N ASP A 44 -6.54 -27.46 -2.82
CA ASP A 44 -7.80 -28.08 -2.46
C ASP A 44 -8.93 -27.54 -3.35
N ASP A 45 -10.17 -27.98 -3.13
CA ASP A 45 -11.32 -27.51 -3.92
C ASP A 45 -11.51 -25.98 -3.83
N SER A 46 -11.17 -25.37 -2.69
CA SER A 46 -11.25 -23.91 -2.49
C SER A 46 -10.24 -23.14 -3.37
N SER A 47 -9.16 -23.80 -3.77
CA SER A 47 -8.12 -23.25 -4.63
C SER A 47 -8.57 -23.10 -6.09
N TYR A 48 -9.68 -23.73 -6.48
CA TYR A 48 -10.29 -23.61 -7.81
C TYR A 48 -11.40 -22.56 -7.88
N LYS A 49 -11.73 -21.88 -6.77
CA LYS A 49 -12.83 -20.91 -6.73
C LYS A 49 -12.71 -19.84 -7.81
N LEU A 50 -11.55 -19.19 -7.91
CA LEU A 50 -11.33 -18.14 -8.91
C LEU A 50 -11.51 -18.66 -10.34
N LYS A 51 -10.97 -19.86 -10.62
CA LYS A 51 -11.07 -20.50 -11.94
C LYS A 51 -12.51 -20.84 -12.29
N ASN A 52 -13.27 -21.39 -11.34
CA ASN A 52 -14.63 -21.86 -11.60
C ASN A 52 -15.64 -20.70 -11.74
N SER A 53 -15.37 -19.57 -11.07
CA SER A 53 -16.26 -18.41 -11.10
C SER A 53 -15.88 -17.36 -12.15
N ILE A 54 -14.75 -17.51 -12.84
CA ILE A 54 -14.16 -16.46 -13.69
C ILE A 54 -15.13 -15.91 -14.74
N ASP A 55 -15.94 -16.78 -15.34
CA ASP A 55 -16.91 -16.41 -16.38
C ASP A 55 -18.13 -15.69 -15.80
N SER A 56 -18.52 -16.02 -14.57
CA SER A 56 -19.67 -15.41 -13.89
C SER A 56 -19.42 -13.98 -13.38
N TYR A 57 -18.16 -13.57 -13.21
CA TYR A 57 -17.83 -12.22 -12.76
C TYR A 57 -18.14 -11.16 -13.81
N SER A 58 -18.42 -9.93 -13.38
CA SER A 58 -18.56 -8.78 -14.28
C SER A 58 -17.25 -8.41 -14.96
N ASN A 59 -17.33 -7.56 -15.99
CA ASN A 59 -16.16 -7.00 -16.67
C ASN A 59 -15.30 -6.11 -15.77
N ARG A 60 -15.86 -5.58 -14.68
CA ARG A 60 -15.16 -4.80 -13.66
C ARG A 60 -15.50 -5.41 -12.31
N GLN A 61 -14.56 -6.16 -11.75
CA GLN A 61 -14.77 -6.96 -10.55
C GLN A 61 -13.65 -6.72 -9.54
N VAL A 62 -14.04 -6.41 -8.31
CA VAL A 62 -13.16 -6.44 -7.15
C VAL A 62 -13.44 -7.72 -6.36
N LEU A 63 -12.39 -8.49 -6.12
CA LEU A 63 -12.41 -9.68 -5.27
C LEU A 63 -11.74 -9.30 -3.95
N ALA A 64 -12.54 -8.71 -3.07
CA ALA A 64 -12.19 -8.34 -1.70
C ALA A 64 -12.14 -9.59 -0.81
N TRP A 65 -11.26 -10.52 -1.18
CA TRP A 65 -11.05 -11.75 -0.43
C TRP A 65 -10.03 -11.48 0.68
N GLY A 66 -10.37 -11.84 1.92
CA GLY A 66 -9.58 -11.50 3.09
C GLY A 66 -8.16 -12.05 3.05
N CYS A 67 -7.28 -11.48 3.87
CA CYS A 67 -5.92 -11.96 4.01
C CYS A 67 -5.91 -13.41 4.51
N GLY A 68 -5.14 -14.27 3.84
CA GLY A 68 -5.09 -15.71 4.16
C GLY A 68 -6.09 -16.58 3.39
N SER A 69 -7.03 -16.00 2.63
CA SER A 69 -8.05 -16.72 1.83
C SER A 69 -7.52 -17.54 0.64
N GLY A 70 -6.20 -17.58 0.43
CA GLY A 70 -5.60 -18.31 -0.68
C GLY A 70 -5.66 -17.61 -2.03
N LYS A 71 -5.84 -16.27 -2.11
CA LYS A 71 -5.83 -15.48 -3.36
C LYS A 71 -4.70 -15.86 -4.31
N THR A 72 -3.45 -15.81 -3.82
CA THR A 72 -2.27 -16.15 -4.63
C THR A 72 -2.24 -17.62 -5.06
N THR A 73 -2.82 -18.54 -4.28
CA THR A 73 -2.97 -19.95 -4.67
C THR A 73 -4.02 -20.09 -5.77
N ASN A 74 -5.18 -19.44 -5.61
CA ASN A 74 -6.24 -19.37 -6.61
C ASN A 74 -5.75 -18.78 -7.93
N LEU A 75 -4.94 -17.72 -7.89
CA LEU A 75 -4.32 -17.12 -9.07
C LEU A 75 -3.43 -18.14 -9.80
N LYS A 76 -2.56 -18.86 -9.08
CA LYS A 76 -1.71 -19.91 -9.69
C LYS A 76 -2.52 -21.01 -10.35
N VAL A 77 -3.59 -21.48 -9.68
CA VAL A 77 -4.47 -22.52 -10.19
C VAL A 77 -5.22 -22.03 -11.43
N LEU A 78 -5.75 -20.80 -11.43
CA LEU A 78 -6.34 -20.18 -12.61
C LEU A 78 -5.33 -20.17 -13.76
N CYS A 79 -4.14 -19.61 -13.55
CA CYS A 79 -3.13 -19.49 -14.60
C CYS A 79 -2.69 -20.83 -15.17
N ALA A 80 -2.58 -21.87 -14.33
CA ALA A 80 -2.21 -23.21 -14.77
C ALA A 80 -3.30 -23.91 -15.61
N ASN A 81 -4.56 -23.48 -15.51
CA ASN A 81 -5.71 -24.19 -16.10
C ASN A 81 -6.55 -23.33 -17.06
N THR A 82 -6.29 -22.03 -17.17
CA THR A 82 -7.06 -21.12 -18.03
C THR A 82 -6.68 -21.29 -19.50
N ASP A 83 -7.70 -21.29 -20.35
CA ASP A 83 -7.62 -21.17 -21.80
C ASP A 83 -7.69 -19.72 -22.28
N LYS A 84 -8.19 -18.80 -21.44
CA LYS A 84 -8.28 -17.37 -21.73
C LYS A 84 -6.93 -16.69 -21.86
N SER A 85 -6.85 -15.79 -22.84
CA SER A 85 -5.72 -14.86 -23.00
C SER A 85 -5.70 -13.86 -21.83
N THR A 86 -4.64 -13.90 -21.01
CA THR A 86 -4.60 -13.24 -19.70
C THR A 86 -3.38 -12.34 -19.53
N LEU A 87 -3.56 -11.15 -18.96
CA LEU A 87 -2.49 -10.27 -18.46
C LEU A 87 -2.55 -10.22 -16.93
N ILE A 88 -1.41 -10.41 -16.27
CA ILE A 88 -1.31 -10.37 -14.82
C ILE A 88 -0.34 -9.28 -14.42
N ILE A 89 -0.79 -8.39 -13.57
CA ILE A 89 -0.02 -7.27 -13.06
C ILE A 89 0.24 -7.52 -11.57
N VAL A 90 1.51 -7.68 -11.22
CA VAL A 90 2.00 -7.89 -9.83
C VAL A 90 2.90 -6.73 -9.41
N LYS A 91 3.37 -6.69 -8.17
CA LYS A 91 4.09 -5.53 -7.63
C LYS A 91 5.60 -5.62 -7.85
N THR A 92 6.19 -6.80 -7.69
CA THR A 92 7.66 -6.96 -7.75
C THR A 92 8.14 -7.97 -8.80
N ASN A 93 9.41 -7.83 -9.18
CA ASN A 93 10.06 -8.78 -10.10
C ASN A 93 10.19 -10.19 -9.48
N GLU A 94 10.32 -10.31 -8.16
CA GLU A 94 10.32 -11.64 -7.51
C GLU A 94 8.96 -12.32 -7.65
N GLU A 95 7.87 -11.57 -7.53
CA GLU A 95 6.51 -12.11 -7.71
C GLU A 95 6.29 -12.61 -9.13
N ILE A 96 6.76 -11.86 -10.14
CA ILE A 96 6.70 -12.29 -11.55
C ILE A 96 7.39 -13.65 -11.70
N LYS A 97 8.66 -13.75 -11.26
CA LYS A 97 9.45 -14.99 -11.34
C LYS A 97 8.75 -16.15 -10.65
N ARG A 98 8.28 -15.92 -9.43
CA ARG A 98 7.62 -16.94 -8.60
C ARG A 98 6.32 -17.43 -9.21
N LEU A 99 5.49 -16.53 -9.75
CA LEU A 99 4.22 -16.89 -10.37
C LEU A 99 4.45 -17.72 -11.64
N VAL A 100 5.34 -17.27 -12.52
CA VAL A 100 5.68 -18.01 -13.75
C VAL A 100 6.21 -19.39 -13.43
N PHE A 101 7.13 -19.49 -12.46
CA PHE A 101 7.70 -20.75 -12.02
C PHE A 101 6.64 -21.70 -11.43
N ASP A 102 5.78 -21.21 -10.52
CA ASP A 102 4.73 -22.02 -9.90
C ASP A 102 3.71 -22.52 -10.93
N VAL A 103 3.35 -21.69 -11.92
CA VAL A 103 2.44 -22.08 -13.01
C VAL A 103 3.08 -23.13 -13.91
N LYS A 104 4.36 -22.96 -14.29
CA LYS A 104 5.10 -23.97 -15.07
C LYS A 104 5.26 -25.29 -14.32
N ALA A 105 5.43 -25.25 -12.99
CA ALA A 105 5.46 -26.46 -12.18
C ALA A 105 4.10 -27.19 -12.18
N LEU A 106 2.99 -26.45 -12.05
CA LEU A 106 1.64 -27.02 -12.08
C LEU A 106 1.26 -27.55 -13.48
N ASN A 107 1.58 -26.78 -14.53
CA ASN A 107 1.32 -27.11 -15.93
C ASN A 107 2.48 -26.66 -16.84
N PRO A 108 3.44 -27.56 -17.15
CA PRO A 108 4.59 -27.23 -18.00
C PRO A 108 4.20 -26.78 -19.42
N LYS A 109 3.05 -27.25 -19.91
CA LYS A 109 2.54 -26.93 -21.27
C LYS A 109 1.90 -25.55 -21.35
N GLN A 110 1.66 -24.88 -20.22
CA GLN A 110 0.99 -23.58 -20.24
C GLN A 110 1.88 -22.52 -20.93
N SER A 111 1.29 -21.78 -21.86
CA SER A 111 1.96 -20.66 -22.54
C SER A 111 1.94 -19.42 -21.65
N ILE A 112 2.97 -19.29 -20.80
CA ILE A 112 3.14 -18.18 -19.85
C ILE A 112 4.55 -17.61 -19.96
N CYS A 113 4.67 -16.29 -19.88
CA CYS A 113 5.95 -15.59 -19.75
C CYS A 113 5.90 -14.50 -18.67
N GLY A 114 7.06 -14.16 -18.13
CA GLY A 114 7.26 -13.05 -17.20
C GLY A 114 8.19 -12.01 -17.78
N ILE A 115 7.92 -10.74 -17.52
CA ILE A 115 8.69 -9.60 -18.04
C ILE A 115 9.28 -8.82 -16.88
N TYR A 116 10.59 -8.97 -16.71
CA TYR A 116 11.36 -8.25 -15.70
C TYR A 116 12.77 -7.98 -16.21
N LYS A 117 13.48 -7.08 -15.53
CA LYS A 117 14.86 -6.71 -15.90
C LYS A 117 15.75 -7.96 -15.93
N GLY A 118 16.32 -8.24 -17.10
CA GLY A 118 17.19 -9.40 -17.34
C GLY A 118 16.48 -10.69 -17.79
N SER A 119 15.15 -10.69 -17.94
CA SER A 119 14.41 -11.81 -18.54
C SER A 119 14.69 -11.93 -20.05
N ASP A 120 14.71 -13.15 -20.59
CA ASP A 120 14.87 -13.35 -22.04
C ASP A 120 13.65 -12.83 -22.82
N THR A 121 12.45 -12.91 -22.25
CA THR A 121 11.23 -12.29 -22.79
C THR A 121 11.40 -10.79 -23.03
N LEU A 122 12.10 -10.08 -22.12
CA LEU A 122 12.36 -8.67 -22.29
C LEU A 122 13.32 -8.42 -23.47
N LYS A 123 14.35 -9.26 -23.65
CA LYS A 123 15.25 -9.18 -24.81
C LYS A 123 14.51 -9.44 -26.12
N GLU A 124 13.58 -10.40 -26.13
CA GLU A 124 12.72 -10.65 -27.29
C GLU A 124 11.85 -9.43 -27.61
N LEU A 125 11.25 -8.81 -26.59
CA LEU A 125 10.46 -7.59 -26.74
C LEU A 125 11.30 -6.41 -27.24
N GLU A 126 12.55 -6.31 -26.80
CA GLU A 126 13.54 -5.35 -27.31
C GLU A 126 13.92 -5.60 -28.78
N CYS A 127 13.49 -6.70 -29.41
CA CYS A 127 13.69 -6.95 -30.84
C CYS A 127 12.38 -6.90 -31.64
N ASN A 128 11.24 -7.23 -31.02
CA ASN A 128 9.94 -7.29 -31.67
C ASN A 128 8.81 -6.88 -30.71
N ILE A 129 8.07 -5.83 -31.06
CA ILE A 129 6.90 -5.34 -30.29
C ILE A 129 5.77 -6.38 -30.17
N TYR A 130 5.73 -7.38 -31.07
CA TYR A 130 4.78 -8.49 -31.03
C TYR A 130 5.31 -9.72 -30.28
N ALA A 131 6.48 -9.66 -29.65
CA ALA A 131 7.08 -10.81 -28.96
C ALA A 131 6.16 -11.43 -27.89
N LEU A 132 5.26 -10.63 -27.32
CA LEU A 132 4.35 -11.08 -26.26
C LEU A 132 3.05 -11.71 -26.77
N SER A 133 2.67 -11.44 -28.03
CA SER A 133 1.36 -11.86 -28.56
C SER A 133 1.23 -13.38 -28.64
N LYS A 134 2.35 -14.10 -28.81
CA LYS A 134 2.40 -15.58 -28.79
C LYS A 134 2.09 -16.21 -27.44
N TYR A 135 2.22 -15.45 -26.34
CA TYR A 135 2.00 -15.97 -24.99
C TYR A 135 0.56 -15.80 -24.56
N ARG A 136 -0.09 -16.92 -24.16
CA ARG A 136 -1.46 -16.89 -23.64
C ARG A 136 -1.53 -16.09 -22.34
N ILE A 137 -0.53 -16.22 -21.47
CA ILE A 137 -0.44 -15.50 -20.22
C ILE A 137 0.83 -14.65 -20.19
N VAL A 138 0.68 -13.37 -19.91
CA VAL A 138 1.80 -12.44 -19.68
C VAL A 138 1.75 -11.95 -18.25
N VAL A 139 2.89 -12.01 -17.55
CA VAL A 139 3.04 -11.49 -16.19
C VAL A 139 4.03 -10.34 -16.20
N THR A 140 3.60 -9.17 -15.72
CA THR A 140 4.42 -7.95 -15.66
C THR A 140 4.19 -7.20 -14.36
N ASN A 141 4.93 -6.12 -14.15
CA ASN A 141 4.69 -5.21 -13.03
C ASN A 141 3.92 -3.95 -13.48
N ASN A 142 3.32 -3.25 -12.52
CA ASN A 142 2.48 -2.08 -12.80
C ASN A 142 3.25 -0.95 -13.52
N TRP A 143 4.51 -0.74 -13.14
CA TRP A 143 5.35 0.26 -13.80
C TRP A 143 5.50 -0.05 -15.30
N ARG A 144 5.82 -1.29 -15.69
CA ARG A 144 5.94 -1.64 -17.12
C ARG A 144 4.61 -1.55 -17.85
N ALA A 145 3.53 -2.06 -17.24
CA ALA A 145 2.21 -2.02 -17.85
C ALA A 145 1.75 -0.59 -18.20
N LEU A 146 2.06 0.37 -17.32
CA LEU A 146 1.78 1.78 -17.55
C LEU A 146 2.84 2.44 -18.45
N TYR A 147 4.13 2.29 -18.19
CA TYR A 147 5.16 3.08 -18.87
C TYR A 147 5.63 2.53 -20.24
N GLU A 148 5.60 1.22 -20.51
CA GLU A 148 6.29 0.60 -21.66
C GLU A 148 5.39 0.32 -22.89
N SER A 149 4.49 1.24 -23.24
CA SER A 149 3.43 1.07 -24.28
C SER A 149 2.45 -0.04 -23.91
N SER A 150 1.35 0.37 -23.31
CA SER A 150 0.31 -0.52 -22.80
C SER A 150 -0.34 -1.43 -23.86
N ASN A 151 -0.32 -1.04 -25.14
CA ASN A 151 -0.80 -1.85 -26.25
C ASN A 151 -0.02 -3.16 -26.45
N ILE A 152 1.25 -3.18 -26.07
CA ILE A 152 2.13 -4.34 -26.24
C ILE A 152 1.72 -5.48 -25.31
N PHE A 153 1.29 -5.16 -24.09
CA PHE A 153 0.92 -6.15 -23.10
C PHE A 153 -0.49 -6.71 -23.32
N ILE A 154 -1.39 -5.91 -23.89
CA ILE A 154 -2.80 -6.31 -24.08
C ILE A 154 -3.05 -7.09 -25.38
N ASN A 155 -2.14 -7.05 -26.35
CA ASN A 155 -2.31 -7.78 -27.60
C ASN A 155 -2.02 -9.29 -27.41
N TYR A 156 -2.79 -10.11 -28.12
CA TYR A 156 -2.67 -11.56 -28.17
C TYR A 156 -2.89 -12.05 -29.61
N ASP A 157 -2.04 -12.94 -30.09
CA ASP A 157 -2.19 -13.58 -31.40
C ASP A 157 -3.07 -14.82 -31.21
N ASP A 158 -4.34 -14.72 -31.57
CA ASP A 158 -5.33 -15.79 -31.38
C ASP A 158 -5.13 -16.85 -32.48
N PRO A 159 -4.60 -18.05 -32.15
CA PRO A 159 -4.31 -19.06 -33.16
C PRO A 159 -5.59 -19.64 -33.80
N ILE A 160 -6.75 -19.49 -33.15
CA ILE A 160 -8.04 -19.98 -33.64
C ILE A 160 -8.62 -18.97 -34.63
N LYS A 161 -8.62 -17.69 -34.27
CA LYS A 161 -9.15 -16.61 -35.13
C LYS A 161 -8.17 -16.15 -36.22
N LYS A 162 -6.88 -16.47 -36.07
CA LYS A 162 -5.78 -16.05 -36.96
C LYS A 162 -5.68 -14.52 -37.10
N GLU A 163 -5.93 -13.81 -36.01
CA GLU A 163 -5.83 -12.36 -35.94
C GLU A 163 -5.27 -11.94 -34.57
N ILE A 164 -4.71 -10.73 -34.51
CA ILE A 164 -4.30 -10.13 -33.24
C ILE A 164 -5.55 -9.56 -32.56
N THR A 165 -5.94 -10.16 -31.44
CA THR A 165 -7.02 -9.68 -30.58
C THR A 165 -6.45 -9.02 -29.32
N LYS A 166 -7.34 -8.37 -28.55
CA LYS A 166 -7.03 -7.96 -27.18
C LYS A 166 -7.18 -9.15 -26.24
N ARG A 167 -6.43 -9.14 -25.14
CA ARG A 167 -6.55 -10.13 -24.06
C ARG A 167 -7.94 -10.05 -23.44
N GLU A 168 -8.50 -11.22 -23.15
CA GLU A 168 -9.83 -11.38 -22.59
C GLU A 168 -9.88 -11.02 -21.10
N LEU A 169 -8.76 -11.19 -20.39
CA LEU A 169 -8.69 -11.07 -18.94
C LEU A 169 -7.45 -10.28 -18.49
N VAL A 170 -7.66 -9.33 -17.59
CA VAL A 170 -6.60 -8.60 -16.87
C VAL A 170 -6.81 -8.80 -15.37
N ILE A 171 -5.76 -9.19 -14.65
CA ILE A 171 -5.80 -9.39 -13.20
C ILE A 171 -4.71 -8.54 -12.54
N PHE A 172 -5.11 -7.73 -11.56
CA PHE A 172 -4.18 -7.11 -10.61
C PHE A 172 -4.10 -7.98 -9.35
N ASP A 173 -2.91 -8.52 -9.05
CA ASP A 173 -2.61 -9.09 -7.73
C ASP A 173 -2.14 -7.95 -6.82
N GLU A 174 -2.99 -7.61 -5.85
CA GLU A 174 -2.91 -6.38 -5.04
C GLU A 174 -3.13 -5.08 -5.86
N PHE A 175 -4.02 -4.20 -5.39
CA PHE A 175 -4.47 -3.04 -6.14
C PHE A 175 -3.41 -1.93 -6.16
N GLN A 176 -2.65 -1.80 -7.24
CA GLN A 176 -1.61 -0.78 -7.36
C GLN A 176 -2.14 0.53 -7.97
N THR A 177 -1.33 1.59 -7.91
CA THR A 177 -1.68 2.88 -8.54
C THR A 177 -1.96 2.67 -10.03
N PRO A 178 -3.21 2.85 -10.50
CA PRO A 178 -3.63 2.49 -11.85
C PRO A 178 -3.35 3.60 -12.88
N TYR A 179 -2.47 4.56 -12.56
CA TYR A 179 -2.19 5.68 -13.42
C TYR A 179 -0.76 6.18 -13.24
N THR A 180 -0.28 6.93 -14.22
CA THR A 180 0.95 7.70 -14.17
C THR A 180 0.74 9.05 -14.85
N ASP A 181 1.36 10.08 -14.30
CA ASP A 181 1.36 11.42 -14.86
C ASP A 181 2.75 11.68 -15.46
N ILE A 182 2.78 12.02 -16.75
CA ILE A 182 4.02 12.26 -17.49
C ILE A 182 4.16 13.77 -17.66
N VAL A 183 5.17 14.35 -17.01
CA VAL A 183 5.44 15.79 -17.07
C VAL A 183 6.23 16.10 -18.33
N VAL A 184 5.70 17.02 -19.14
CA VAL A 184 6.36 17.56 -20.33
C VAL A 184 6.89 18.95 -19.99
N LYS A 185 8.21 19.09 -20.07
CA LYS A 185 8.90 20.36 -19.80
C LYS A 185 8.52 21.37 -20.86
N HIS A 186 7.68 22.30 -20.46
CA HIS A 186 7.00 23.17 -21.40
C HIS A 186 7.99 24.04 -22.21
N GLU A 187 8.92 24.71 -21.53
CA GLU A 187 9.90 25.59 -22.17
C GLU A 187 10.77 24.84 -23.19
N LYS A 188 11.20 23.62 -22.84
CA LYS A 188 12.00 22.78 -23.74
C LYS A 188 11.20 22.34 -24.95
N LEU A 189 9.93 22.01 -24.77
CA LEU A 189 9.04 21.66 -25.88
C LEU A 189 8.92 22.82 -26.86
N LEU A 190 8.70 24.04 -26.37
CA LEU A 190 8.63 25.22 -27.25
C LEU A 190 9.91 25.46 -28.02
N VAL A 191 11.07 25.36 -27.36
CA VAL A 191 12.38 25.51 -28.03
C VAL A 191 12.54 24.48 -29.14
N GLU A 192 12.17 23.22 -28.88
CA GLU A 192 12.30 22.14 -29.86
C GLU A 192 11.29 22.21 -31.01
N LEU A 193 10.10 22.75 -30.77
CA LEU A 193 9.11 23.04 -31.80
C LEU A 193 9.53 24.26 -32.65
N TYR A 194 10.10 25.30 -32.03
CA TYR A 194 10.62 26.47 -32.73
C TYR A 194 11.81 26.12 -33.64
N LYS A 195 12.79 25.35 -33.13
CA LYS A 195 13.95 24.88 -33.91
C LYS A 195 13.56 24.08 -35.16
N ARG A 196 12.38 23.47 -35.15
CA ARG A 196 11.86 22.65 -36.25
C ARG A 196 10.82 23.39 -37.10
N GLU A 197 10.70 24.71 -36.93
CA GLU A 197 9.78 25.58 -37.68
C GLU A 197 8.29 25.18 -37.51
N LEU A 198 7.94 24.60 -36.37
CA LEU A 198 6.57 24.13 -36.05
C LEU A 198 5.73 25.17 -35.29
N ILE A 199 6.34 26.30 -34.95
CA ILE A 199 5.70 27.46 -34.35
C ILE A 199 5.69 28.58 -35.38
N TYR A 200 4.50 29.11 -35.70
CA TYR A 200 4.33 30.23 -36.61
C TYR A 200 3.58 31.37 -35.90
N GLY A 201 4.31 32.43 -35.53
CA GLY A 201 3.74 33.51 -34.72
C GLY A 201 3.38 33.02 -33.30
N LYS A 202 2.09 33.08 -32.94
CA LYS A 202 1.56 32.56 -31.66
C LYS A 202 0.91 31.17 -31.78
N GLU A 203 0.87 30.60 -32.98
CA GLU A 203 0.20 29.33 -33.24
C GLU A 203 1.21 28.17 -33.31
N ILE A 204 0.91 27.07 -32.63
CA ILE A 204 1.63 25.81 -32.78
C ILE A 204 0.81 24.90 -33.69
N ARG A 205 1.36 24.52 -34.85
CA ARG A 205 0.68 23.63 -35.81
C ARG A 205 1.09 22.18 -35.60
N LEU A 206 0.50 21.52 -34.60
CA LEU A 206 0.65 20.09 -34.40
C LEU A 206 -0.45 19.33 -35.17
N ASN A 207 -0.11 18.75 -36.32
CA ASN A 207 -0.99 17.83 -37.03
C ASN A 207 -0.33 16.43 -37.15
N LYS A 208 -1.08 15.42 -37.63
CA LYS A 208 -0.55 14.05 -37.77
C LYS A 208 0.70 13.94 -38.64
N GLU A 209 0.89 14.85 -39.59
CA GLU A 209 2.06 14.91 -40.47
C GLU A 209 3.26 15.53 -39.75
N THR A 210 3.02 16.53 -38.89
CA THR A 210 4.00 17.07 -37.95
C THR A 210 4.48 16.01 -36.95
N ILE A 211 3.59 15.15 -36.45
CA ILE A 211 3.97 14.04 -35.54
C ILE A 211 4.96 13.08 -36.23
N LYS A 212 4.80 12.80 -37.53
CA LYS A 212 5.75 11.96 -38.27
C LYS A 212 7.17 12.56 -38.28
N ASN A 213 7.28 13.87 -38.39
CA ASN A 213 8.57 14.56 -38.31
C ASN A 213 9.14 14.58 -36.88
N ILE A 214 8.28 14.58 -35.87
CA ILE A 214 8.63 14.56 -34.45
C ILE A 214 9.05 13.16 -33.96
N ILE A 215 8.51 12.10 -34.53
CA ILE A 215 8.88 10.70 -34.21
C ILE A 215 10.38 10.43 -34.41
N ASN A 216 11.05 11.27 -35.21
CA ASN A 216 12.49 11.25 -35.45
C ASN A 216 13.29 12.13 -34.46
N PHE A 217 12.70 12.59 -33.35
CA PHE A 217 13.45 13.26 -32.30
C PHE A 217 14.58 12.35 -31.83
N ASP A 218 15.77 12.93 -31.63
CA ASP A 218 16.85 12.23 -30.94
C ASP A 218 16.34 11.77 -29.57
N LYS A 219 16.65 10.53 -29.19
CA LYS A 219 16.31 9.97 -27.88
C LYS A 219 16.76 10.87 -26.73
N ASN A 220 17.89 11.55 -26.88
CA ASN A 220 18.40 12.51 -25.90
C ASN A 220 17.44 13.69 -25.73
N ILE A 221 16.94 14.25 -26.83
CA ILE A 221 15.96 15.34 -26.81
C ILE A 221 14.64 14.86 -26.19
N PHE A 222 14.19 13.65 -26.52
CA PHE A 222 12.98 13.08 -25.96
C PHE A 222 13.07 12.87 -24.44
N ASN A 223 14.19 12.34 -23.94
CA ASN A 223 14.46 12.21 -22.51
C ASN A 223 14.59 13.56 -21.80
N GLU A 224 14.96 14.61 -22.54
CA GLU A 224 14.98 15.96 -21.99
C GLU A 224 13.59 16.60 -21.89
N LEU A 225 12.68 16.26 -22.79
CA LEU A 225 11.33 16.81 -22.89
C LEU A 225 10.35 16.19 -21.88
N PHE A 226 10.43 14.88 -21.68
CA PHE A 226 9.49 14.13 -20.84
C PHE A 226 10.23 13.58 -19.62
N ASN A 227 9.63 13.73 -18.43
CA ASN A 227 10.16 13.09 -17.22
C ASN A 227 9.75 11.61 -17.14
N ASP A 228 10.55 10.84 -16.39
CA ASP A 228 10.25 9.45 -15.98
C ASP A 228 10.00 8.46 -17.11
N LEU A 229 10.58 8.70 -18.29
CA LEU A 229 10.48 7.74 -19.39
C LEU A 229 11.43 6.54 -19.21
N PRO A 230 10.99 5.33 -19.60
CA PRO A 230 11.87 4.17 -19.66
C PRO A 230 13.00 4.41 -20.68
N ASP A 231 14.20 3.90 -20.39
CA ASP A 231 15.30 3.88 -21.36
C ASP A 231 14.98 2.89 -22.49
N ILE A 232 14.30 3.38 -23.53
CA ILE A 232 13.88 2.56 -24.66
C ILE A 232 15.04 2.42 -25.66
N LYS A 233 15.75 1.29 -25.57
CA LYS A 233 16.86 0.98 -26.47
C LYS A 233 16.42 0.60 -27.88
N ASN A 234 15.28 -0.08 -28.02
CA ASN A 234 14.74 -0.47 -29.32
C ASN A 234 14.14 0.71 -30.09
N GLU A 235 14.54 0.90 -31.35
CA GLU A 235 14.10 2.01 -32.19
C GLU A 235 12.61 1.95 -32.56
N LYS A 236 12.06 0.76 -32.86
CA LYS A 236 10.63 0.59 -33.18
C LYS A 236 9.73 0.87 -31.96
N LEU A 237 10.10 0.34 -30.80
CA LEU A 237 9.42 0.57 -29.53
C LEU A 237 9.48 2.05 -29.14
N TYR A 238 10.63 2.70 -29.40
CA TYR A 238 10.81 4.13 -29.20
C TYR A 238 9.83 4.92 -30.09
N HIS A 239 9.80 4.65 -31.39
CA HIS A 239 8.89 5.33 -32.31
C HIS A 239 7.42 5.13 -31.94
N GLU A 240 7.00 3.93 -31.56
CA GLU A 240 5.63 3.66 -31.11
C GLU A 240 5.28 4.50 -29.86
N ARG A 241 6.20 4.55 -28.88
CA ARG A 241 6.00 5.32 -27.64
C ARG A 241 5.96 6.82 -27.91
N VAL A 242 6.88 7.35 -28.72
CA VAL A 242 6.91 8.76 -29.12
C VAL A 242 5.61 9.12 -29.83
N SER A 243 5.18 8.30 -30.80
CA SER A 243 3.91 8.49 -31.51
C SER A 243 2.74 8.59 -30.55
N TRP A 244 2.65 7.64 -29.60
CA TRP A 244 1.59 7.61 -28.61
C TRP A 244 1.62 8.84 -27.68
N LEU A 245 2.79 9.22 -27.16
CA LEU A 245 2.93 10.39 -26.28
C LEU A 245 2.54 11.68 -26.99
N PHE A 246 2.96 11.87 -28.24
CA PHE A 246 2.60 13.07 -28.98
C PHE A 246 1.12 13.11 -29.37
N ASN A 247 0.50 11.96 -29.66
CA ASN A 247 -0.96 11.90 -29.83
C ASN A 247 -1.68 12.32 -28.54
N LYS A 248 -1.23 11.85 -27.37
CA LYS A 248 -1.78 12.25 -26.07
C LYS A 248 -1.52 13.72 -25.77
N LEU A 249 -0.32 14.22 -26.07
CA LEU A 249 0.05 15.62 -25.93
C LEU A 249 -0.86 16.53 -26.76
N ILE A 250 -1.18 16.16 -28.00
CA ILE A 250 -2.10 16.91 -28.86
C ILE A 250 -3.50 16.98 -28.23
N VAL A 251 -4.00 15.87 -27.71
CA VAL A 251 -5.30 15.84 -27.00
C VAL A 251 -5.26 16.73 -25.76
N SER A 252 -4.19 16.64 -24.95
CA SER A 252 -4.01 17.46 -23.75
C SER A 252 -3.86 18.94 -24.04
N LEU A 253 -3.22 19.32 -25.15
CA LEU A 253 -3.00 20.71 -25.53
C LEU A 253 -4.23 21.37 -26.16
N GLY A 254 -5.14 20.58 -26.75
CA GLY A 254 -6.33 21.11 -27.42
C GLY A 254 -5.98 22.11 -28.54
N ASP A 255 -6.82 23.14 -28.72
CA ASP A 255 -6.51 24.30 -29.56
C ASP A 255 -5.74 25.33 -28.73
N LEU A 256 -4.41 25.39 -28.94
CA LEU A 256 -3.44 26.17 -28.16
C LEU A 256 -3.57 27.69 -28.30
N SER A 257 -4.54 28.18 -29.05
CA SER A 257 -4.74 29.62 -29.27
C SER A 257 -5.01 30.42 -27.98
N ASN A 258 -5.36 29.78 -26.85
CA ASN A 258 -5.77 30.44 -25.61
C ASN A 258 -5.18 29.88 -24.29
N THR A 259 -4.20 28.98 -24.31
CA THR A 259 -3.65 28.40 -23.06
C THR A 259 -2.65 29.37 -22.43
N ASP A 260 -2.80 29.69 -21.13
CA ASP A 260 -1.85 30.53 -20.40
C ASP A 260 -0.59 29.71 -20.03
N ILE A 261 0.56 30.12 -20.59
CA ILE A 261 1.72 29.26 -20.82
C ILE A 261 2.79 29.42 -19.72
N SER A 262 2.39 29.39 -18.45
CA SER A 262 3.31 29.61 -17.32
C SER A 262 3.71 28.33 -16.56
N SER A 263 3.28 27.13 -17.01
CA SER A 263 3.51 25.87 -16.28
C SER A 263 3.76 24.67 -17.19
N ASP A 264 4.41 23.64 -16.63
CA ASP A 264 4.64 22.35 -17.29
C ASP A 264 3.32 21.65 -17.67
N ILE A 265 3.34 20.92 -18.78
CA ILE A 265 2.16 20.20 -19.28
C ILE A 265 2.14 18.79 -18.68
N ILE A 266 0.98 18.35 -18.19
CA ILE A 266 0.81 17.00 -17.63
C ILE A 266 0.04 16.14 -18.64
N ILE A 267 0.67 15.07 -19.12
CA ILE A 267 0.00 14.02 -19.87
C ILE A 267 -0.43 12.94 -18.89
N HIS A 268 -1.74 12.72 -18.84
CA HIS A 268 -2.33 11.67 -18.02
C HIS A 268 -2.33 10.33 -18.76
N GLN A 269 -1.86 9.28 -18.08
CA GLN A 269 -1.99 7.90 -18.52
C GLN A 269 -2.62 7.05 -17.43
N ASP A 270 -3.64 6.26 -17.77
CA ASP A 270 -4.30 5.38 -16.80
C ASP A 270 -4.69 4.00 -17.36
N ILE A 271 -5.27 3.15 -16.50
CA ILE A 271 -5.70 1.80 -16.88
C ILE A 271 -6.74 1.77 -18.01
N ASN A 272 -7.58 2.79 -18.13
CA ASN A 272 -8.63 2.83 -19.15
C ASN A 272 -8.06 3.16 -20.53
N ASP A 273 -6.85 3.74 -20.59
CA ASP A 273 -6.16 3.99 -21.86
C ASP A 273 -5.76 2.71 -22.60
N PHE A 274 -5.79 1.55 -21.94
CA PHE A 274 -5.33 0.29 -22.55
C PHE A 274 -6.15 -0.95 -22.22
N ILE A 275 -6.96 -0.90 -21.16
CA ILE A 275 -7.92 -1.96 -20.85
C ILE A 275 -9.27 -1.52 -21.44
N TYR A 276 -9.66 -2.16 -22.53
CA TYR A 276 -10.94 -1.90 -23.18
C TYR A 276 -12.12 -2.24 -22.26
N GLU A 277 -13.28 -1.63 -22.51
CA GLU A 277 -14.50 -1.87 -21.73
C GLU A 277 -14.93 -3.36 -21.77
N ASP A 278 -14.71 -4.02 -22.91
CA ASP A 278 -15.03 -5.43 -23.12
C ASP A 278 -14.02 -6.41 -22.50
N THR A 279 -12.83 -5.94 -22.13
CA THR A 279 -11.84 -6.77 -21.43
C THR A 279 -12.25 -6.93 -19.97
N LYS A 280 -12.33 -8.17 -19.48
CA LYS A 280 -12.63 -8.45 -18.07
C LYS A 280 -11.44 -8.05 -17.20
N LEU A 281 -11.67 -7.16 -16.24
CA LEU A 281 -10.69 -6.64 -15.30
C LEU A 281 -11.05 -7.05 -13.88
N ILE A 282 -10.13 -7.77 -13.24
CA ILE A 282 -10.28 -8.29 -11.88
C ILE A 282 -9.19 -7.72 -10.98
N ILE A 283 -9.60 -7.19 -9.82
CA ILE A 283 -8.69 -6.74 -8.76
C ILE A 283 -8.75 -7.76 -7.61
N LEU A 284 -7.63 -8.43 -7.34
CA LEU A 284 -7.46 -9.35 -6.20
C LEU A 284 -6.81 -8.60 -5.04
N ASP A 285 -7.60 -7.92 -4.21
CA ASP A 285 -7.08 -7.20 -3.05
C ASP A 285 -8.09 -7.19 -1.91
N ALA A 286 -7.65 -7.56 -0.71
CA ALA A 286 -8.52 -7.64 0.48
C ALA A 286 -9.07 -6.27 0.86
N THR A 287 -8.30 -5.22 0.66
CA THR A 287 -8.63 -3.87 1.12
C THR A 287 -9.10 -2.95 0.00
N ALA A 288 -9.19 -3.47 -1.23
CA ALA A 288 -9.80 -2.72 -2.33
C ALA A 288 -11.26 -2.41 -2.05
N GLU A 289 -11.97 -3.16 -1.20
CA GLU A 289 -13.36 -2.83 -0.87
C GLU A 289 -13.53 -1.37 -0.39
N PHE A 290 -12.56 -0.82 0.37
CA PHE A 290 -12.63 0.57 0.84
C PHE A 290 -12.53 1.59 -0.28
N LEU A 291 -11.89 1.21 -1.40
CA LEU A 291 -11.65 2.11 -2.53
C LEU A 291 -12.78 2.05 -3.56
N PHE A 292 -13.58 0.98 -3.57
CA PHE A 292 -14.61 0.76 -4.57
C PHE A 292 -16.03 0.79 -3.99
N GLU A 293 -16.18 0.97 -2.68
CA GLU A 293 -17.47 1.06 -2.00
C GLU A 293 -18.34 2.18 -2.60
N GLY A 294 -19.58 1.85 -2.98
CA GLY A 294 -20.49 2.80 -3.63
C GLY A 294 -20.20 3.07 -5.12
N SER A 295 -19.28 2.33 -5.75
CA SER A 295 -19.12 2.39 -7.20
C SER A 295 -20.32 1.82 -7.94
N ASN A 296 -20.76 2.51 -9.00
CA ASN A 296 -21.77 1.99 -9.92
C ASN A 296 -21.19 1.08 -11.01
N ASN A 297 -19.86 1.11 -11.21
CA ASN A 297 -19.20 0.41 -12.32
C ASN A 297 -18.49 -0.87 -11.89
N TRP A 298 -18.23 -1.03 -10.58
CA TRP A 298 -17.47 -2.14 -10.04
C TRP A 298 -18.34 -3.02 -9.15
N ASN A 299 -18.36 -4.32 -9.43
CA ASN A 299 -18.94 -5.29 -8.50
C ASN A 299 -17.89 -5.73 -7.49
N ILE A 300 -18.29 -5.85 -6.22
CA ILE A 300 -17.42 -6.25 -5.12
C ILE A 300 -17.88 -7.59 -4.57
N GLU A 301 -17.01 -8.61 -4.62
CA GLU A 301 -17.21 -9.88 -3.92
C GLU A 301 -16.36 -9.91 -2.65
N ARG A 302 -17.00 -10.17 -1.51
CA ARG A 302 -16.33 -10.37 -0.22
C ARG A 302 -16.25 -11.85 0.10
N TYR A 303 -15.08 -12.34 0.51
CA TYR A 303 -14.89 -13.74 0.87
C TYR A 303 -13.82 -13.93 1.95
N ASN A 304 -14.12 -14.76 2.96
CA ASN A 304 -13.18 -15.17 4.00
C ASN A 304 -12.40 -13.98 4.62
N GLN A 305 -13.14 -12.94 5.04
CA GLN A 305 -12.60 -11.78 5.74
C GLN A 305 -12.22 -12.19 7.18
N SER A 306 -10.98 -12.59 7.38
CA SER A 306 -10.43 -12.95 8.69
C SER A 306 -10.51 -11.76 9.65
N LYS A 307 -11.06 -11.96 10.84
CA LYS A 307 -11.07 -10.93 11.91
C LYS A 307 -9.65 -10.74 12.46
N VAL A 308 -9.25 -9.48 12.70
CA VAL A 308 -7.99 -9.19 13.41
C VAL A 308 -8.26 -9.21 14.91
N VAL A 309 -7.44 -9.97 15.64
CA VAL A 309 -7.41 -9.89 17.11
C VAL A 309 -6.40 -8.81 17.50
N ILE A 310 -6.83 -7.81 18.27
CA ILE A 310 -5.95 -6.74 18.78
C ILE A 310 -5.68 -7.00 20.26
N ASN A 311 -4.43 -6.82 20.70
CA ASN A 311 -4.11 -6.81 22.13
C ASN A 311 -4.64 -5.52 22.79
N ASN A 312 -5.13 -5.62 24.03
CA ASN A 312 -5.71 -4.51 24.81
C ASN A 312 -4.75 -3.35 25.17
N ASN A 313 -3.61 -3.21 24.50
CA ASN A 313 -2.61 -2.17 24.72
C ASN A 313 -2.37 -1.39 23.42
N ILE A 314 -3.22 -0.39 23.16
CA ILE A 314 -3.00 0.57 22.08
C ILE A 314 -2.33 1.81 22.66
N TYR A 315 -1.20 2.20 22.06
CA TYR A 315 -0.48 3.40 22.47
C TYR A 315 -0.70 4.52 21.46
N TYR A 316 -1.09 5.69 21.95
CA TYR A 316 -1.17 6.92 21.16
C TYR A 316 -0.24 7.95 21.79
N ASP A 317 0.53 8.67 20.97
CA ASP A 317 1.18 9.92 21.36
C ASP A 317 0.60 11.07 20.52
N THR A 318 -0.08 12.01 21.18
CA THR A 318 -0.96 13.03 20.57
C THR A 318 -0.30 14.42 20.50
N LEU A 319 1.03 14.52 20.52
CA LEU A 319 1.68 15.83 20.40
C LEU A 319 1.35 16.46 19.04
N LEU A 320 0.48 17.46 19.08
CA LEU A 320 0.11 18.32 17.95
C LEU A 320 1.37 19.06 17.46
N SER A 321 1.98 18.56 16.40
CA SER A 321 2.93 19.34 15.60
C SER A 321 2.16 20.52 14.99
N THR A 322 2.44 21.73 15.48
CA THR A 322 1.99 22.97 14.86
C THR A 322 2.42 23.02 13.39
N ARG A 323 1.47 23.38 12.50
CA ARG A 323 1.56 23.31 11.02
C ARG A 323 2.99 23.42 10.45
N ARG A 324 3.41 22.36 9.77
CA ARG A 324 4.75 22.16 9.17
C ARG A 324 5.24 23.27 8.23
N THR A 325 4.35 23.93 7.50
CA THR A 325 4.72 24.84 6.41
C THR A 325 5.47 26.11 6.84
N ARG A 326 5.73 26.30 8.14
CA ARG A 326 6.46 27.46 8.68
C ARG A 326 7.70 27.11 9.52
N LYS A 327 8.07 25.83 9.67
CA LYS A 327 9.24 25.43 10.47
C LYS A 327 10.50 25.42 9.60
N SER A 328 11.62 25.91 10.15
CA SER A 328 12.93 25.74 9.52
C SER A 328 13.34 24.26 9.50
N ASN A 329 14.16 23.87 8.53
CA ASN A 329 14.69 22.50 8.38
C ASN A 329 15.29 21.97 9.69
N GLU A 330 16.13 22.76 10.37
CA GLU A 330 16.76 22.37 11.63
C GLU A 330 15.75 22.10 12.75
N LYS A 331 14.72 22.95 12.87
CA LYS A 331 13.68 22.77 13.89
C LYS A 331 12.86 21.50 13.61
N HIS A 332 12.49 21.28 12.35
CA HIS A 332 11.74 20.09 11.97
C HIS A 332 12.52 18.80 12.23
N LYS A 333 13.82 18.77 11.92
CA LYS A 333 14.69 17.63 12.22
C LYS A 333 14.80 17.36 13.72
N LYS A 334 14.95 18.41 14.55
CA LYS A 334 15.00 18.28 16.02
C LYS A 334 13.70 17.69 16.58
N ASP A 335 12.55 18.18 16.12
CA ASP A 335 11.23 17.66 16.52
C ASP A 335 11.11 16.16 16.19
N ILE A 336 11.50 15.74 14.98
CA ILE A 336 11.47 14.32 14.58
C ILE A 336 12.39 13.46 15.45
N VAL A 337 13.59 13.95 15.80
CA VAL A 337 14.51 13.22 16.69
C VAL A 337 13.91 13.05 18.08
N GLU A 338 13.19 14.05 18.59
CA GLU A 338 12.48 13.94 19.87
C GLU A 338 11.38 12.87 19.82
N ASP A 339 10.63 12.80 18.71
CA ASP A 339 9.63 11.75 18.51
C ASP A 339 10.25 10.34 18.34
N ILE A 340 11.42 10.25 17.68
CA ILE A 340 12.18 8.99 17.61
C ILE A 340 12.60 8.53 19.00
N ARG A 341 12.97 9.43 19.92
CA ARG A 341 13.28 9.06 21.31
C ARG A 341 12.07 8.48 22.06
N LYS A 342 10.86 8.96 21.76
CA LYS A 342 9.64 8.38 22.34
C LYS A 342 9.34 7.00 21.75
N LEU A 343 9.53 6.84 20.45
CA LEU A 343 9.48 5.54 19.78
C LEU A 343 10.47 4.55 20.41
N GLU A 344 11.71 4.97 20.60
CA GLU A 344 12.76 4.19 21.27
C GLU A 344 12.37 3.80 22.70
N LYS A 345 11.84 4.75 23.48
CA LYS A 345 11.34 4.48 24.83
C LYS A 345 10.20 3.46 24.83
N TYR A 346 9.29 3.52 23.86
CA TYR A 346 8.22 2.54 23.74
C TYR A 346 8.73 1.14 23.36
N ILE A 347 9.64 1.05 22.40
CA ILE A 347 10.26 -0.23 22.00
C ILE A 347 11.00 -0.86 23.19
N SER A 348 11.76 -0.06 23.95
CA SER A 348 12.50 -0.55 25.11
C SER A 348 11.59 -1.00 26.27
N MET A 349 10.47 -0.31 26.51
CA MET A 349 9.47 -0.72 27.51
C MET A 349 8.72 -2.00 27.12
N ASN A 350 8.64 -2.30 25.82
CA ASN A 350 7.94 -3.46 25.28
C ASN A 350 8.92 -4.46 24.65
N ASN A 351 10.10 -4.64 25.24
CA ASN A 351 11.20 -5.44 24.68
C ASN A 351 10.88 -6.94 24.42
N GLY A 352 9.78 -7.44 24.97
CA GLY A 352 9.27 -8.80 24.71
C GLY A 352 8.69 -8.94 23.30
N ASN A 353 8.29 -7.83 22.69
CA ASN A 353 7.68 -7.78 21.37
C ASN A 353 8.73 -7.60 20.26
N LYS A 354 8.34 -7.96 19.04
CA LYS A 354 9.02 -7.62 17.79
C LYS A 354 8.16 -6.64 16.99
N HIS A 355 8.65 -5.42 16.82
CA HIS A 355 7.87 -4.28 16.34
C HIS A 355 8.07 -3.97 14.85
N LEU A 356 6.99 -3.88 14.08
CA LEU A 356 7.03 -3.40 12.71
C LEU A 356 6.69 -1.92 12.70
N VAL A 357 7.69 -1.07 12.46
CA VAL A 357 7.50 0.38 12.34
C VAL A 357 7.21 0.72 10.88
N ILE A 358 6.13 1.45 10.64
CA ILE A 358 5.72 1.89 9.31
C ILE A 358 5.66 3.42 9.30
N THR A 359 6.28 4.01 8.30
CA THR A 359 6.39 5.47 8.12
C THR A 359 6.23 5.86 6.64
N TRP A 360 6.24 7.15 6.32
CA TRP A 360 6.46 7.59 4.94
C TRP A 360 7.90 7.38 4.50
N ASN A 361 8.10 7.23 3.19
CA ASN A 361 9.44 7.15 2.62
C ASN A 361 10.21 8.45 2.88
N ASN A 362 9.53 9.58 2.68
CA ASN A 362 10.07 10.91 2.85
C ASN A 362 9.12 11.75 3.71
N THR A 363 9.67 12.74 4.38
CA THR A 363 8.92 13.84 5.00
C THR A 363 9.55 15.17 4.58
N PHE A 364 8.90 16.29 4.90
CA PHE A 364 9.43 17.61 4.61
C PHE A 364 10.87 17.73 5.18
N HIS A 365 11.87 18.00 4.33
CA HIS A 365 13.30 18.09 4.69
C HIS A 365 14.05 16.81 5.12
N ILE A 366 13.43 15.62 5.10
CA ILE A 366 14.13 14.35 5.34
C ILE A 366 13.75 13.34 4.26
N GLU A 367 14.73 13.02 3.43
CA GLU A 367 14.67 11.90 2.50
C GLU A 367 15.00 10.60 3.23
N ASN A 368 14.34 9.51 2.84
CA ASN A 368 14.55 8.18 3.42
C ASN A 368 14.42 8.16 4.96
N LEU A 369 13.24 8.58 5.41
CA LEU A 369 12.87 8.57 6.83
C LEU A 369 13.04 7.19 7.50
N PRO A 370 12.82 6.02 6.84
CA PRO A 370 13.12 4.73 7.43
C PRO A 370 14.57 4.58 7.89
N ASN A 371 15.54 4.99 7.06
CA ASN A 371 16.96 4.96 7.43
C ASN A 371 17.27 5.98 8.51
N PHE A 372 16.72 7.20 8.41
CA PHE A 372 16.89 8.22 9.43
C PHE A 372 16.43 7.74 10.82
N ILE A 373 15.30 7.03 10.91
CA ILE A 373 14.82 6.43 12.17
C ILE A 373 15.82 5.39 12.68
N LYS A 374 16.28 4.47 11.82
CA LYS A 374 17.24 3.40 12.19
C LYS A 374 18.59 3.93 12.68
N GLU A 375 19.00 5.10 12.18
CA GLU A 375 20.24 5.77 12.59
C GLU A 375 20.11 6.46 13.96
N ASN A 376 18.91 6.87 14.34
CA ASN A 376 18.65 7.64 15.56
C ASN A 376 18.11 6.81 16.74
N ILE A 377 17.79 5.53 16.55
CA ILE A 377 17.46 4.58 17.63
C ILE A 377 18.73 3.84 18.08
N SER A 378 18.86 3.56 19.38
CA SER A 378 19.97 2.78 19.92
C SER A 378 20.18 1.45 19.19
N LYS A 379 21.45 1.09 18.99
CA LYS A 379 21.87 -0.15 18.32
C LYS A 379 21.37 -1.40 19.04
N ASP A 380 21.20 -1.34 20.37
CA ASP A 380 20.76 -2.46 21.20
C ASP A 380 19.32 -2.90 20.90
N LEU A 381 18.52 -2.03 20.26
CA LEU A 381 17.14 -2.32 19.90
C LEU A 381 16.98 -2.79 18.44
N ARG A 382 18.04 -2.83 17.62
CA ARG A 382 17.93 -3.10 16.18
C ARG A 382 17.30 -4.45 15.83
N ASP A 383 17.48 -5.46 16.67
CA ASP A 383 16.87 -6.79 16.45
C ASP A 383 15.40 -6.87 16.91
N LYS A 384 14.92 -5.83 17.60
CA LYS A 384 13.57 -5.73 18.17
C LYS A 384 12.59 -5.02 17.26
N TYR A 385 13.05 -4.32 16.24
CA TYR A 385 12.17 -3.64 15.30
C TYR A 385 12.65 -3.74 13.86
N GLU A 386 11.74 -3.49 12.93
CA GLU A 386 12.06 -3.22 11.53
C GLU A 386 11.34 -1.95 11.10
N VAL A 387 11.93 -1.15 10.20
CA VAL A 387 11.30 0.07 9.70
C VAL A 387 11.10 -0.05 8.20
N ILE A 388 9.85 0.02 7.79
CA ILE A 388 9.43 0.06 6.39
C ILE A 388 8.68 1.35 6.09
N HIS A 389 8.47 1.62 4.81
CA HIS A 389 7.70 2.76 4.36
C HIS A 389 6.46 2.39 3.54
N TYR A 390 5.45 3.27 3.55
CA TYR A 390 4.26 3.16 2.68
C TYR A 390 4.65 2.97 1.23
N ASN A 391 3.83 2.20 0.51
CA ASN A 391 4.07 1.82 -0.88
C ASN A 391 5.37 1.07 -1.16
N SER A 392 6.23 0.82 -0.17
CA SER A 392 7.29 -0.17 -0.35
C SER A 392 6.65 -1.47 -0.85
N GLY A 393 7.28 -2.14 -1.81
CA GLY A 393 6.86 -3.48 -2.25
C GLY A 393 6.55 -4.37 -1.05
N LYS A 394 7.30 -4.15 0.04
CA LYS A 394 7.22 -4.85 1.33
C LYS A 394 6.00 -4.55 2.21
N CYS A 395 5.26 -3.45 2.00
CA CYS A 395 3.99 -3.24 2.72
C CYS A 395 2.87 -4.15 2.20
N ARG A 396 2.98 -4.63 0.96
CA ARG A 396 1.91 -5.38 0.29
C ARG A 396 2.34 -6.79 -0.17
N ALA A 397 3.54 -7.01 -0.70
CA ALA A 397 3.89 -8.29 -1.35
C ALA A 397 4.51 -9.41 -0.47
N THR A 398 4.77 -9.21 0.83
CA THR A 398 5.70 -10.09 1.60
C THR A 398 5.10 -10.77 2.84
N ASN A 399 5.67 -11.93 3.20
CA ASN A 399 5.44 -12.68 4.46
C ASN A 399 6.56 -12.46 5.49
N GLU A 400 7.54 -11.60 5.18
CA GLU A 400 8.72 -11.31 6.00
C GLU A 400 8.35 -10.89 7.43
N TYR A 401 7.21 -10.20 7.59
CA TYR A 401 6.80 -9.61 8.86
C TYR A 401 5.76 -10.43 9.66
N ILE A 402 5.45 -11.66 9.23
CA ILE A 402 4.41 -12.48 9.86
C ILE A 402 4.70 -12.84 11.34
N LYS A 403 5.96 -12.74 11.76
CA LYS A 403 6.42 -13.00 13.14
C LYS A 403 6.35 -11.78 14.05
N TYR A 404 6.03 -10.61 13.52
CA TYR A 404 5.95 -9.38 14.29
C TYR A 404 4.62 -9.37 15.04
N ASP A 405 4.69 -9.11 16.34
CA ASP A 405 3.56 -9.12 17.28
C ASP A 405 3.08 -7.72 17.65
N SER A 406 3.79 -6.70 17.15
CA SER A 406 3.44 -5.31 17.30
C SER A 406 3.65 -4.55 16.00
N ILE A 407 2.76 -3.61 15.72
CA ILE A 407 2.87 -2.66 14.62
C ILE A 407 2.82 -1.24 15.17
N ILE A 408 3.71 -0.39 14.65
CA ILE A 408 3.88 0.99 15.06
C ILE A 408 3.77 1.86 13.82
N PHE A 409 2.74 2.69 13.78
CA PHE A 409 2.57 3.69 12.74
C PHE A 409 3.23 4.98 13.19
N PHE A 410 4.32 5.36 12.53
CA PHE A 410 5.19 6.47 12.90
C PHE A 410 5.23 7.52 11.80
N GLY A 411 5.04 8.78 12.17
CA GLY A 411 5.18 9.92 11.26
C GLY A 411 3.85 10.55 10.86
N GLU A 412 3.90 11.56 10.01
CA GLU A 412 2.74 12.39 9.69
C GLU A 412 1.95 11.76 8.56
N TRP A 413 0.83 11.16 8.89
CA TRP A 413 -0.12 10.67 7.89
C TRP A 413 -0.86 11.85 7.32
N PHE A 414 -0.54 12.22 6.09
CA PHE A 414 -1.15 13.37 5.42
C PHE A 414 -2.26 12.91 4.46
N ASN A 415 -3.30 13.74 4.33
CA ASN A 415 -4.33 13.58 3.30
C ASN A 415 -3.67 13.85 1.95
N ASN A 416 -3.49 12.82 1.13
CA ASN A 416 -3.16 13.02 -0.27
C ASN A 416 -4.47 13.17 -1.07
N SER A 417 -5.15 14.31 -0.89
CA SER A 417 -6.42 14.61 -1.55
C SER A 417 -6.30 14.57 -3.06
N PHE A 418 -5.20 15.08 -3.60
CA PHE A 418 -4.90 15.00 -5.01
C PHE A 418 -4.84 13.54 -5.52
N HIS A 419 -4.18 12.64 -4.79
CA HIS A 419 -4.14 11.23 -5.16
C HIS A 419 -5.51 10.56 -5.07
N ALA A 420 -6.31 10.89 -4.05
CA ALA A 420 -7.68 10.36 -3.91
C ALA A 420 -8.61 10.85 -5.02
N GLU A 421 -8.55 12.14 -5.35
CA GLU A 421 -9.29 12.75 -6.47
C GLU A 421 -8.88 12.09 -7.78
N ARG A 422 -7.58 11.93 -8.03
CA ARG A 422 -7.10 11.30 -9.26
C ARG A 422 -7.49 9.83 -9.37
N LEU A 423 -7.44 9.07 -8.27
CA LEU A 423 -7.95 7.70 -8.24
C LEU A 423 -9.45 7.64 -8.47
N SER A 424 -10.21 8.59 -7.90
CA SER A 424 -11.65 8.71 -8.12
C SER A 424 -12.00 8.88 -9.58
N GLU A 425 -11.28 9.77 -10.27
CA GLU A 425 -11.42 10.01 -11.71
C GLU A 425 -11.11 8.74 -12.52
N VAL A 426 -9.94 8.13 -12.28
CA VAL A 426 -9.46 6.97 -13.05
C VAL A 426 -10.36 5.75 -12.87
N LEU A 427 -10.83 5.49 -11.66
CA LEU A 427 -11.62 4.30 -11.36
C LEU A 427 -13.13 4.53 -11.53
N ASN A 428 -13.53 5.80 -11.72
CA ASN A 428 -14.91 6.26 -11.69
C ASN A 428 -15.62 5.81 -10.39
N THR A 429 -15.01 6.16 -9.27
CA THR A 429 -15.44 5.86 -7.90
C THR A 429 -15.32 7.11 -7.05
N LYS A 430 -16.06 7.21 -5.95
CA LYS A 430 -15.87 8.30 -4.99
C LYS A 430 -14.88 7.86 -3.91
N ILE A 431 -13.59 8.09 -4.13
CA ILE A 431 -12.52 7.79 -3.18
C ILE A 431 -12.14 9.07 -2.45
N GLU A 432 -12.23 9.03 -1.13
CA GLU A 432 -11.73 10.10 -0.28
C GLU A 432 -10.35 9.71 0.27
N SER A 433 -9.56 10.71 0.69
CA SER A 433 -8.21 10.44 1.22
C SER A 433 -8.23 9.51 2.44
N LYS A 434 -9.33 9.53 3.20
CA LYS A 434 -9.57 8.62 4.31
C LYS A 434 -9.56 7.15 3.87
N ASP A 435 -10.12 6.84 2.71
CA ASP A 435 -10.23 5.46 2.21
C ASP A 435 -8.87 4.89 1.79
N LEU A 436 -7.95 5.75 1.36
CA LEU A 436 -6.56 5.37 1.07
C LEU A 436 -5.80 5.03 2.34
N VAL A 437 -5.83 5.91 3.34
CA VAL A 437 -5.19 5.68 4.64
C VAL A 437 -5.75 4.43 5.30
N LYS A 438 -7.07 4.25 5.20
CA LYS A 438 -7.83 3.08 5.64
C LYS A 438 -7.29 1.78 5.03
N SER A 439 -7.21 1.73 3.71
CA SER A 439 -6.68 0.56 2.97
C SER A 439 -5.25 0.22 3.39
N GLU A 440 -4.37 1.22 3.51
CA GLU A 440 -2.96 1.02 3.87
C GLU A 440 -2.77 0.47 5.29
N ILE A 441 -3.42 1.07 6.29
CA ILE A 441 -3.32 0.63 7.69
C ILE A 441 -3.72 -0.83 7.84
N VAL A 442 -4.78 -1.22 7.16
CA VAL A 442 -5.37 -2.55 7.28
C VAL A 442 -4.45 -3.56 6.62
N GLN A 443 -3.95 -3.27 5.41
CA GLN A 443 -2.96 -4.12 4.76
C GLN A 443 -1.73 -4.32 5.64
N ALA A 444 -1.21 -3.23 6.21
CA ALA A 444 -0.06 -3.24 7.11
C ALA A 444 -0.28 -4.12 8.36
N ILE A 445 -1.43 -4.01 9.02
CA ILE A 445 -1.79 -4.86 10.17
C ILE A 445 -1.77 -6.34 9.77
N PHE A 446 -2.38 -6.70 8.64
CA PHE A 446 -2.40 -8.07 8.14
C PHE A 446 -1.03 -8.61 7.64
N ARG A 447 0.05 -7.81 7.66
CA ARG A 447 1.41 -8.32 7.44
C ARG A 447 2.08 -8.88 8.69
N THR A 448 1.52 -8.58 9.86
CA THR A 448 1.99 -9.08 11.15
C THR A 448 1.45 -10.48 11.45
N GLN A 449 1.62 -10.95 12.70
CA GLN A 449 1.02 -12.20 13.16
C GLN A 449 -0.52 -12.21 13.14
N ALA A 450 -1.17 -11.05 12.98
CA ALA A 450 -2.60 -10.96 12.70
C ALA A 450 -3.03 -11.84 11.52
N ARG A 451 -2.14 -12.02 10.52
CA ARG A 451 -2.37 -12.88 9.36
C ARG A 451 -2.67 -14.35 9.70
N ILE A 452 -2.11 -14.83 10.81
CA ILE A 452 -2.27 -16.21 11.28
C ILE A 452 -3.23 -16.29 12.47
N GLY A 453 -4.09 -15.27 12.65
CA GLY A 453 -5.10 -15.20 13.70
C GLY A 453 -4.55 -14.93 15.10
N LYS A 454 -3.27 -14.54 15.23
CA LYS A 454 -2.68 -14.15 16.51
C LYS A 454 -2.94 -12.66 16.79
N SER A 455 -3.03 -12.31 18.07
CA SER A 455 -3.28 -10.93 18.47
C SER A 455 -2.11 -10.00 18.14
N VAL A 456 -2.37 -8.76 17.74
CA VAL A 456 -1.31 -7.77 17.47
C VAL A 456 -1.47 -6.53 18.34
N SER A 457 -0.37 -6.00 18.85
CA SER A 457 -0.34 -4.70 19.54
C SER A 457 -0.15 -3.56 18.54
N ILE A 458 -1.05 -2.58 18.54
CA ILE A 458 -0.99 -1.44 17.63
C ILE A 458 -0.54 -0.20 18.39
N ALA A 459 0.36 0.58 17.81
CA ALA A 459 0.74 1.88 18.35
C ALA A 459 0.78 2.94 17.25
N PHE A 460 0.43 4.16 17.65
CA PHE A 460 0.40 5.34 16.80
C PHE A 460 1.30 6.40 17.43
N PHE A 461 2.35 6.73 16.70
CA PHE A 461 3.28 7.80 17.02
C PHE A 461 3.16 8.86 15.95
N TYR A 462 3.12 10.12 16.38
CA TYR A 462 3.11 11.29 15.51
C TYR A 462 1.70 11.66 14.97
N ASN A 463 1.52 12.97 14.82
CA ASN A 463 0.25 13.71 14.75
C ASN A 463 -0.71 13.23 13.63
N TYR A 464 -1.79 12.54 13.99
CA TYR A 464 -2.96 12.37 13.12
C TYR A 464 -3.83 13.61 13.24
N ASN A 465 -3.95 14.39 12.17
CA ASN A 465 -4.87 15.53 12.15
C ASN A 465 -6.31 15.01 12.30
N GLU A 466 -7.05 15.50 13.30
CA GLU A 466 -8.47 15.15 13.51
C GLU A 466 -9.33 15.38 12.26
N LYS A 467 -8.91 16.32 11.38
CA LYS A 467 -9.56 16.60 10.09
C LYS A 467 -9.19 15.66 8.93
N LEU A 468 -8.31 14.68 9.10
CA LEU A 468 -7.99 13.71 8.03
C LEU A 468 -9.23 12.89 7.60
N LEU A 469 -10.28 12.84 8.44
CA LEU A 469 -11.37 11.87 8.32
C LEU A 469 -12.74 12.52 8.53
N ASP A 470 -12.94 13.73 7.98
CA ASP A 470 -14.27 14.34 7.95
C ASP A 470 -15.31 13.34 7.40
N GLY A 471 -16.40 13.15 8.15
CA GLY A 471 -17.50 12.21 7.84
C GLY A 471 -17.53 10.91 8.65
N TYR A 472 -16.55 10.65 9.51
CA TYR A 472 -16.66 9.72 10.65
C TYR A 472 -16.43 10.52 11.95
N ASP A 473 -17.06 10.16 13.07
CA ASP A 473 -16.84 10.91 14.32
C ASP A 473 -15.39 10.75 14.80
N SER A 474 -14.64 9.74 14.32
CA SER A 474 -13.20 9.54 14.61
C SER A 474 -12.47 8.52 13.69
N PHE A 475 -11.13 8.53 13.68
CA PHE A 475 -10.24 7.53 13.01
C PHE A 475 -10.46 6.10 13.50
N GLU A 476 -10.84 6.03 14.75
CA GLU A 476 -11.07 4.83 15.52
C GLU A 476 -12.35 4.10 15.07
N GLU A 477 -13.38 4.84 14.67
CA GLU A 477 -14.60 4.26 14.09
C GLU A 477 -14.35 3.63 12.74
N SER A 478 -13.46 4.23 11.93
CA SER A 478 -13.04 3.66 10.66
C SER A 478 -12.25 2.36 10.87
N ILE A 479 -11.28 2.34 11.78
CA ILE A 479 -10.50 1.13 12.10
C ILE A 479 -11.39 0.00 12.62
N ASN A 480 -12.35 0.31 13.50
CA ASN A 480 -13.28 -0.68 14.04
C ASN A 480 -14.17 -1.31 12.96
N SER A 481 -14.73 -0.48 12.09
CA SER A 481 -15.60 -0.93 10.98
C SER A 481 -14.86 -1.88 10.03
N ILE A 482 -13.59 -1.59 9.71
CA ILE A 482 -12.79 -2.42 8.80
C ILE A 482 -12.37 -3.74 9.41
N LEU A 483 -11.80 -3.69 10.61
CA LEU A 483 -11.20 -4.87 11.22
C LEU A 483 -12.29 -5.83 11.72
N ASN A 484 -13.55 -5.44 11.55
CA ASN A 484 -14.75 -6.12 12.02
C ASN A 484 -14.57 -6.55 13.47
N ILE A 485 -13.98 -5.63 14.25
CA ILE A 485 -13.77 -5.80 15.68
C ILE A 485 -15.17 -5.65 16.27
N GLU A 486 -15.78 -6.78 16.58
CA GLU A 486 -16.91 -6.85 17.50
C GLU A 486 -16.41 -6.37 18.86
N ASP A 487 -16.23 -5.07 19.07
CA ASP A 487 -16.53 -4.48 20.36
C ASP A 487 -16.35 -2.96 20.46
N ASN A 488 -17.16 -2.41 21.36
CA ASN A 488 -17.09 -1.06 21.92
C ASN A 488 -15.71 -0.77 22.57
N ASP A 489 -14.94 -1.82 22.90
CA ASP A 489 -13.69 -1.79 23.64
C ASP A 489 -12.57 -1.02 22.94
N PHE A 490 -12.39 -1.15 21.62
CA PHE A 490 -11.37 -0.36 20.92
C PHE A 490 -11.68 1.13 21.00
N LYS A 491 -12.92 1.54 20.67
CA LYS A 491 -13.34 2.94 20.71
C LYS A 491 -13.18 3.51 22.12
N ARG A 492 -13.55 2.73 23.14
CA ARG A 492 -13.35 3.04 24.56
C ARG A 492 -11.89 3.22 24.94
N MET A 493 -11.04 2.26 24.57
CA MET A 493 -9.60 2.28 24.84
C MET A 493 -8.91 3.50 24.24
N VAL A 494 -9.22 3.84 22.99
CA VAL A 494 -8.61 5.02 22.36
C VAL A 494 -9.06 6.30 23.05
N LYS A 495 -10.35 6.44 23.35
CA LYS A 495 -10.89 7.62 24.06
C LYS A 495 -10.22 7.78 25.42
N MET A 496 -10.10 6.70 26.20
CA MET A 496 -9.40 6.69 27.49
C MET A 496 -7.92 7.09 27.34
N ARG A 497 -7.23 6.58 26.31
CA ARG A 497 -5.82 6.92 26.07
C ARG A 497 -5.61 8.38 25.69
N ARG A 498 -6.49 8.97 24.88
CA ARG A 498 -6.42 10.41 24.52
C ARG A 498 -6.49 11.28 25.77
N ILE A 499 -7.40 10.96 26.69
CA ILE A 499 -7.54 11.68 27.95
C ILE A 499 -6.28 11.52 28.82
N LEU A 500 -5.74 10.31 28.93
CA LEU A 500 -4.47 10.09 29.64
C LEU A 500 -3.32 10.91 29.07
N ASN A 501 -3.26 11.11 27.75
CA ASN A 501 -2.24 11.94 27.12
C ASN A 501 -2.45 13.43 27.40
N ILE A 502 -3.69 13.93 27.35
CA ILE A 502 -4.00 15.32 27.72
C ILE A 502 -3.57 15.57 29.17
N MET A 503 -3.93 14.65 30.07
CA MET A 503 -3.53 14.69 31.47
C MET A 503 -2.00 14.63 31.66
N GLU A 504 -1.27 13.86 30.84
CA GLU A 504 0.19 13.79 30.89
C GLU A 504 0.86 15.15 30.61
N ASN A 505 0.20 16.02 29.83
CA ASN A 505 0.69 17.35 29.49
C ASN A 505 0.21 18.42 30.48
N GLU A 506 -1.04 18.35 30.92
CA GLU A 506 -1.68 19.40 31.71
C GLU A 506 -1.50 19.20 33.22
N LEU A 507 -1.39 17.95 33.70
CA LEU A 507 -1.23 17.65 35.11
C LEU A 507 0.25 17.55 35.52
N ASN A 508 0.55 18.02 36.72
CA ASN A 508 1.86 17.75 37.32
C ASN A 508 2.05 16.25 37.60
N LYS A 509 3.32 15.80 37.63
CA LYS A 509 3.70 14.39 37.80
C LYS A 509 3.06 13.71 39.02
N ASN A 510 2.89 14.43 40.13
CA ASN A 510 2.32 13.88 41.35
C ASN A 510 0.81 13.66 41.24
N THR A 511 0.07 14.62 40.70
CA THR A 511 -1.38 14.50 40.45
C THR A 511 -1.64 13.40 39.41
N LEU A 512 -0.89 13.38 38.31
CA LEU A 512 -1.01 12.34 37.29
C LEU A 512 -0.81 10.94 37.86
N LYS A 513 0.21 10.73 38.70
CA LYS A 513 0.46 9.44 39.36
C LYS A 513 -0.73 8.99 40.20
N LYS A 514 -1.34 9.92 40.96
CA LYS A 514 -2.51 9.65 41.79
C LYS A 514 -3.72 9.25 40.93
N VAL A 515 -3.98 9.98 39.84
CA VAL A 515 -5.10 9.63 38.94
C VAL A 515 -4.87 8.28 38.27
N LYS A 516 -3.65 7.99 37.78
CA LYS A 516 -3.33 6.66 37.21
C LYS A 516 -3.54 5.51 38.19
N ASN A 517 -3.13 5.70 39.44
CA ASN A 517 -3.38 4.73 40.50
C ASN A 517 -4.88 4.57 40.79
N PHE A 518 -5.62 5.67 40.81
CA PHE A 518 -7.08 5.67 40.98
C PHE A 518 -7.77 4.87 39.86
N ILE A 519 -7.50 5.19 38.60
CA ILE A 519 -8.02 4.47 37.43
C ILE A 519 -7.73 2.97 37.54
N ARG A 520 -6.48 2.61 37.86
CA ARG A 520 -6.05 1.22 37.97
C ARG A 520 -6.77 0.46 39.08
N LYS A 521 -6.85 1.02 40.29
CA LYS A 521 -7.46 0.35 41.45
C LYS A 521 -8.98 0.33 41.40
N MET A 522 -9.61 1.34 40.81
CA MET A 522 -11.06 1.38 40.61
C MET A 522 -11.51 0.61 39.37
N ASN A 523 -10.57 0.03 38.61
CA ASN A 523 -10.83 -0.67 37.35
C ASN A 523 -11.70 0.15 36.38
N ILE A 524 -11.37 1.44 36.24
CA ILE A 524 -12.09 2.35 35.34
C ILE A 524 -11.64 2.04 33.92
N LEU A 525 -12.46 1.30 33.19
CA LEU A 525 -12.21 0.93 31.80
C LEU A 525 -12.69 2.02 30.82
N ASP A 526 -13.76 2.74 31.19
CA ASP A 526 -14.49 3.63 30.27
C ASP A 526 -14.81 5.01 30.86
N LEU A 527 -14.98 5.97 29.94
CA LEU A 527 -15.49 7.30 30.24
C LEU A 527 -17.00 7.28 30.31
N LYS A 528 -17.55 7.79 31.41
CA LYS A 528 -18.99 7.90 31.62
C LYS A 528 -19.50 9.17 30.93
N ASN A 529 -20.56 9.05 30.14
CA ASN A 529 -21.24 10.20 29.54
C ASN A 529 -21.94 11.06 30.61
N GLU A 530 -22.31 10.44 31.74
CA GLU A 530 -22.89 11.08 32.91
C GLU A 530 -21.87 11.17 34.04
N ILE A 531 -22.04 12.14 34.93
CA ILE A 531 -21.18 12.31 36.10
C ILE A 531 -21.36 11.11 37.03
N MET A 532 -20.27 10.39 37.31
CA MET A 532 -20.25 9.30 38.27
C MET A 532 -19.88 9.84 39.66
N GLU A 533 -20.79 9.74 40.62
CA GLU A 533 -20.47 10.05 42.02
C GLU A 533 -19.76 8.88 42.70
N ILE A 534 -18.61 9.16 43.31
CA ILE A 534 -17.88 8.21 44.14
C ILE A 534 -17.71 8.82 45.53
N LYS A 535 -18.33 8.20 46.53
CA LYS A 535 -18.21 8.55 47.95
C LYS A 535 -17.24 7.59 48.61
N THR A 536 -16.20 8.11 49.25
CA THR A 536 -15.18 7.29 49.93
C THR A 536 -14.66 8.02 51.16
N SER A 537 -13.99 7.30 52.06
CA SER A 537 -13.28 7.94 53.17
C SER A 537 -11.86 8.37 52.77
N LEU A 538 -11.27 9.31 53.51
CA LEU A 538 -9.87 9.70 53.30
C LEU A 538 -8.90 8.52 53.45
N LYS A 539 -9.24 7.55 54.32
CA LYS A 539 -8.43 6.35 54.56
C LYS A 539 -8.42 5.44 53.33
N GLU A 540 -9.60 5.13 52.80
CA GLU A 540 -9.75 4.32 51.59
C GLU A 540 -9.11 5.00 50.38
N LEU A 541 -9.27 6.32 50.23
CA LEU A 541 -8.64 7.05 49.14
C LEU A 541 -7.12 6.96 49.19
N ASN A 542 -6.52 7.06 50.38
CA ASN A 542 -5.07 6.91 50.53
C ASN A 542 -4.58 5.54 50.02
N ASP A 543 -5.36 4.49 50.28
CA ASP A 543 -5.09 3.14 49.80
C ASP A 543 -5.32 3.04 48.28
N ILE A 544 -6.32 3.70 47.71
CA ILE A 544 -6.61 3.69 46.27
C ILE A 544 -5.50 4.36 45.44
N VAL A 545 -4.94 5.48 45.92
CA VAL A 545 -3.93 6.22 45.16
C VAL A 545 -2.49 5.94 45.58
N ASP A 546 -2.28 5.04 46.55
CA ASP A 546 -0.98 4.72 47.17
C ASP A 546 -0.26 6.01 47.65
N HIS A 547 -1.00 6.91 48.30
CA HIS A 547 -0.49 8.20 48.78
C HIS A 547 -1.26 8.67 50.02
N LYS A 548 -0.54 9.15 51.04
CA LYS A 548 -1.14 9.65 52.29
C LYS A 548 -1.42 11.15 52.21
N PHE A 549 -2.69 11.52 52.01
CA PHE A 549 -3.15 12.90 52.14
C PHE A 549 -3.18 13.33 53.61
N LYS A 550 -2.76 14.58 53.91
CA LYS A 550 -2.73 15.10 55.29
C LYS A 550 -4.08 15.71 55.69
N SER A 551 -4.84 16.21 54.73
CA SER A 551 -6.15 16.82 54.93
C SER A 551 -7.05 16.62 53.71
N ARG A 552 -8.36 16.85 53.88
CA ARG A 552 -9.33 16.86 52.76
C ARG A 552 -8.98 17.89 51.68
N ARG A 553 -8.36 19.02 52.05
CA ARG A 553 -7.94 20.05 51.08
C ARG A 553 -6.84 19.57 50.14
N ASP A 554 -5.98 18.66 50.58
CA ASP A 554 -4.89 18.12 49.76
C ASP A 554 -5.40 17.22 48.63
N VAL A 555 -6.68 16.85 48.67
CA VAL A 555 -7.34 15.98 47.69
C VAL A 555 -7.92 16.78 46.53
N ILE A 556 -8.13 18.10 46.68
CA ILE A 556 -8.75 18.96 45.66
C ILE A 556 -8.10 18.81 44.26
N PRO A 557 -6.76 18.77 44.12
CA PRO A 557 -6.14 18.58 42.80
C PRO A 557 -6.51 17.25 42.13
N LEU A 558 -6.74 16.19 42.93
CA LEU A 558 -7.21 14.90 42.43
C LEU A 558 -8.69 14.97 42.06
N GLN A 559 -9.54 15.57 42.90
CA GLN A 559 -10.98 15.73 42.63
C GLN A 559 -11.22 16.50 41.33
N ASN A 560 -10.53 17.63 41.15
CA ASN A 560 -10.67 18.45 39.95
C ASN A 560 -10.26 17.67 38.70
N ALA A 561 -9.12 16.95 38.75
CA ALA A 561 -8.67 16.14 37.61
C ALA A 561 -9.64 14.97 37.29
N LEU A 562 -10.19 14.31 38.32
CA LEU A 562 -11.17 13.24 38.11
C LEU A 562 -12.48 13.77 37.49
N MET A 563 -12.93 14.96 37.91
CA MET A 563 -14.11 15.61 37.34
C MET A 563 -13.88 16.07 35.90
N GLU A 564 -12.83 16.84 35.68
CA GLU A 564 -12.53 17.48 34.40
C GLU A 564 -12.26 16.46 33.27
N TYR A 565 -11.50 15.41 33.57
CA TYR A 565 -11.05 14.46 32.56
C TYR A 565 -11.86 13.16 32.52
N LEU A 566 -12.47 12.74 33.63
CA LEU A 566 -13.16 11.43 33.70
C LEU A 566 -14.66 11.53 34.03
N ASN A 567 -15.21 12.73 34.25
CA ASN A 567 -16.57 12.96 34.76
C ASN A 567 -16.83 12.22 36.09
N ILE A 568 -15.85 12.16 36.99
CA ILE A 568 -15.96 11.47 38.29
C ILE A 568 -15.99 12.48 39.43
N ASN A 569 -17.14 12.58 40.10
CA ASN A 569 -17.32 13.43 41.27
C ASN A 569 -16.94 12.67 42.54
N LEU A 570 -15.69 12.83 42.94
CA LEU A 570 -15.15 12.22 44.15
C LEU A 570 -15.51 13.06 45.39
N THR A 571 -16.26 12.50 46.33
CA THR A 571 -16.67 13.14 47.60
C THR A 571 -16.16 12.37 48.82
N LEU A 572 -15.76 13.11 49.88
CA LEU A 572 -15.01 12.63 51.06
C LEU A 572 -15.68 12.86 52.42
#